data_AF-A0A9P6JIS2-F1
#
_entry.id   AF-A0A9P6JIS2-F1
#
_cell.length_a   1.000
_cell.length_b   1.000
_cell.length_c   1.000
_cell.angle_alpha   90.00
_cell.angle_beta   90.00
_cell.angle_gamma   90.00
#
_symmetry.space_group_name_H-M   'P 1'
#
loop_
_entity.id
_entity.type
_entity.pdbx_description
1 polymer ?
#
loop_
_entity_poly.entity_id
_entity_poly.type
_entity_poly.pdbx_seq_one_letter_code
_entity_poly.pdbx_strand_id
1 'polypeptide(L)'
;ALSLEKALNRLRVHEESWTTLLGLLGNQDVPALHRIFKQCKRRNWSIEKLVEKIRDALAGKYHPKNYSDVEYDLATTIYELGGGATLFALHKSMFAFPCLSTLDERRQEFKLRISIGSLKMSDLFHNIKIMFEDDTPGLRRVGMSLLMDEISCDERLCYLAGTDDIAGLCEHAAEQFSSMKVGQDLEVVRAIAQAVRSGKVDVGGEVFVMAMARNDEVGYGARPIALVVVCKKKTYRHASLTIEMGRQAWRLSPYGDRLHGPIWSIASDGDPKRRPALYLHCMVRELLPTDPLFSQLVGLVGLNLWVGSGGETQDLDFKHNFKRICKCLCAREGILINNVVITKSVLASWFARLTDTDWSEDTAFSLLNNSSGAAQRINSLLSPKDAQDVPRAIKLLTVTADLRKLDNSNFDPSEQVTFHSLSLLGEMLDALVEPFINPDFSLSEQIISLVKFAFIACALFMKHEGDFMPHHLYSDLQCMVRTAIFRVAHTKNLDPSMKVFLCLL
;
A
#
# COMPACT_ATOMS: atom_id res chain seq x y z
N ALA A 1 75.02 26.34 14.35
CA ALA A 1 74.15 27.50 14.62
C ALA A 1 73.07 27.68 13.54
N LEU A 2 73.42 27.98 12.28
CA LEU A 2 72.47 28.25 11.18
C LEU A 2 71.44 27.14 10.85
N SER A 3 71.75 25.88 11.15
CA SER A 3 70.83 24.74 10.95
C SER A 3 69.76 24.63 12.04
N LEU A 4 70.06 25.07 13.27
CA LEU A 4 69.15 24.97 14.41
C LEU A 4 68.07 26.06 14.36
N GLU A 5 68.47 27.27 13.96
CA GLU A 5 67.59 28.43 13.83
C GLU A 5 66.56 28.26 12.70
N LYS A 6 66.97 27.66 11.57
CA LYS A 6 66.05 27.25 10.50
C LYS A 6 65.08 26.15 10.96
N ALA A 7 65.52 25.20 11.79
CA ALA A 7 64.65 24.16 12.32
C ALA A 7 63.63 24.74 13.32
N LEU A 8 64.06 25.64 14.21
CA LEU A 8 63.19 26.36 15.15
C LEU A 8 62.14 27.22 14.44
N ASN A 9 62.51 27.95 13.39
CA ASN A 9 61.55 28.72 12.61
C ASN A 9 60.53 27.82 11.89
N ARG A 10 60.95 26.64 11.39
CA ARG A 10 60.01 25.66 10.82
C ARG A 10 59.03 25.12 11.86
N LEU A 11 59.50 24.83 13.08
CA LEU A 11 58.65 24.36 14.17
C LEU A 11 57.61 25.41 14.59
N ARG A 12 58.00 26.69 14.70
CA ARG A 12 57.09 27.79 15.01
C ARG A 12 55.98 27.97 13.96
N VAL A 13 56.35 27.93 12.68
CA VAL A 13 55.36 28.00 11.57
C VAL A 13 54.39 26.81 11.62
N HIS A 14 54.89 25.63 11.99
CA HIS A 14 54.07 24.43 12.11
C HIS A 14 53.13 24.48 13.33
N GLU A 15 53.59 25.04 14.45
CA GLU A 15 52.78 25.29 15.65
C GLU A 15 51.67 26.34 15.39
N GLU A 16 52.00 27.42 14.70
CA GLU A 16 51.05 28.46 14.30
C GLU A 16 49.95 27.90 13.37
N SER A 17 50.34 27.02 12.44
CA SER A 17 49.41 26.35 11.52
C SER A 17 48.46 25.40 12.26
N TRP A 18 48.94 24.66 13.26
CA TRP A 18 48.09 23.82 14.12
C TRP A 18 47.14 24.65 14.97
N THR A 19 47.63 25.72 15.58
CA THR A 19 46.82 26.64 16.39
C THR A 19 45.70 27.26 15.55
N THR A 20 46.02 27.64 14.31
CA THR A 20 45.04 28.15 13.35
C THR A 20 43.99 27.09 12.98
N LEU A 21 44.43 25.86 12.71
CA LEU A 21 43.52 24.76 12.41
C LEU A 21 42.56 24.50 13.57
N LEU A 22 43.07 24.35 14.79
CA LEU A 22 42.24 24.14 15.98
C LEU A 22 41.28 25.31 16.22
N GLY A 23 41.74 26.55 16.01
CA GLY A 23 40.89 27.74 16.10
C GLY A 23 39.76 27.76 15.07
N LEU A 24 40.00 27.30 13.83
CA LEU A 24 38.95 27.18 12.81
C LEU A 24 37.95 26.07 13.15
N LEU A 25 38.42 24.92 13.61
CA LEU A 25 37.55 23.78 13.96
C LEU A 25 36.72 24.02 15.22
N GLY A 26 37.25 24.76 16.19
CA GLY A 26 36.57 25.05 17.45
C GLY A 26 35.52 26.16 17.36
N ASN A 27 35.60 27.04 16.35
CA ASN A 27 34.78 28.25 16.28
C ASN A 27 33.92 28.38 15.02
N GLN A 28 34.05 27.48 14.03
CA GLN A 28 33.32 27.59 12.77
C GLN A 28 32.78 26.25 12.30
N ASP A 29 31.54 26.26 11.79
CA ASP A 29 30.90 25.10 11.18
C ASP A 29 31.43 24.90 9.75
N VAL A 30 32.54 24.18 9.63
CA VAL A 30 33.18 23.92 8.34
C VAL A 30 32.35 22.91 7.52
N PRO A 31 31.86 23.27 6.31
CA PRO A 31 31.09 22.35 5.49
C PRO A 31 31.91 21.13 5.07
N ALA A 32 31.34 19.94 5.23
CA ALA A 32 31.93 18.66 4.82
C ALA A 32 33.34 18.41 5.38
N LEU A 33 33.58 18.85 6.61
CA LEU A 33 34.87 18.78 7.27
C LEU A 33 35.54 17.40 7.17
N HIS A 34 34.79 16.33 7.43
CA HIS A 34 35.27 14.95 7.34
C HIS A 34 35.81 14.60 5.94
N ARG A 35 35.16 15.10 4.88
CA ARG A 35 35.61 14.89 3.50
C ARG A 35 36.88 15.68 3.19
N ILE A 36 37.05 16.89 3.71
CA ILE A 36 38.28 17.67 3.55
C ILE A 36 39.47 16.89 4.15
N PHE A 37 39.31 16.38 5.36
CA PHE A 37 40.35 15.57 6.03
C PHE A 37 40.64 14.26 5.28
N LYS A 38 39.61 13.60 4.74
CA LYS A 38 39.79 12.41 3.89
C LYS A 38 40.60 12.74 2.62
N GLN A 39 40.35 13.88 1.97
CA GLN A 39 41.13 14.33 0.82
C GLN A 39 42.56 14.70 1.18
N CYS A 40 42.75 15.38 2.32
CA CYS A 40 44.06 15.72 2.87
C CYS A 40 44.91 14.47 3.04
N LYS A 41 44.38 13.44 3.69
CA LYS A 41 45.06 12.14 3.85
C LYS A 41 45.35 11.48 2.51
N ARG A 42 44.36 11.41 1.61
CA ARG A 42 44.51 10.74 0.29
C ARG A 42 45.55 11.40 -0.62
N ARG A 43 45.64 12.73 -0.58
CA ARG A 43 46.54 13.52 -1.44
C ARG A 43 47.80 14.00 -0.74
N ASN A 44 48.04 13.52 0.49
CA ASN A 44 49.17 13.89 1.35
C ASN A 44 49.37 15.42 1.44
N TRP A 45 48.30 16.15 1.74
CA TRP A 45 48.38 17.61 1.88
C TRP A 45 49.17 18.00 3.12
N SER A 46 49.94 19.09 3.01
CA SER A 46 50.50 19.75 4.19
C SER A 46 49.39 20.45 4.99
N ILE A 47 49.69 20.82 6.24
CA ILE A 47 48.71 21.46 7.13
C ILE A 47 48.32 22.83 6.60
N GLU A 48 49.26 23.58 6.01
CA GLU A 48 49.00 24.88 5.42
C GLU A 48 47.96 24.76 4.30
N LYS A 49 48.07 23.73 3.47
CA LYS A 49 47.12 23.43 2.39
C LYS A 49 45.77 22.94 2.93
N LEU A 50 45.76 22.19 4.04
CA LEU A 50 44.53 21.81 4.71
C LEU A 50 43.78 23.04 5.23
N VAL A 51 44.48 23.96 5.91
CA VAL A 51 43.91 25.23 6.39
C VAL A 51 43.41 26.09 5.23
N GLU A 52 44.16 26.19 4.12
CA GLU A 52 43.72 26.85 2.89
C GLU A 52 42.38 26.27 2.39
N LYS A 53 42.28 24.94 2.28
CA LYS A 53 41.06 24.29 1.77
C LYS A 53 39.87 24.41 2.72
N ILE A 54 40.11 24.46 4.04
CA ILE A 54 39.08 24.75 5.04
C ILE A 54 38.55 26.18 4.85
N ARG A 55 39.44 27.16 4.70
CA ARG A 55 39.05 28.56 4.43
C ARG A 55 38.31 28.70 3.10
N ASP A 56 38.77 28.02 2.06
CA ASP A 56 38.07 27.98 0.77
C ASP A 56 36.67 27.37 0.90
N ALA A 57 36.50 26.33 1.73
CA ALA A 57 35.20 25.70 1.95
C ALA A 57 34.22 26.63 2.70
N LEU A 58 34.70 27.30 3.75
CA LEU A 58 33.94 28.33 4.48
C LEU A 58 33.54 29.51 3.57
N ALA A 59 34.41 29.90 2.65
CA ALA A 59 34.13 30.93 1.65
C ALA A 59 33.28 30.44 0.46
N GLY A 60 32.85 29.17 0.45
CA GLY A 60 32.09 28.58 -0.66
C GLY A 60 32.88 28.44 -1.97
N LYS A 61 34.21 28.59 -1.95
CA LYS A 61 35.10 28.43 -3.11
C LYS A 61 35.54 26.99 -3.32
N TYR A 62 35.47 26.17 -2.28
CA TYR A 62 35.82 24.75 -2.34
C TYR A 62 34.65 23.88 -1.87
N HIS A 63 34.24 22.94 -2.74
CA HIS A 63 33.20 21.95 -2.42
C HIS A 63 33.82 20.55 -2.40
N PRO A 64 34.04 19.95 -1.22
CA PRO A 64 34.68 18.65 -1.10
C PRO A 64 33.82 17.55 -1.74
N LYS A 65 34.30 16.98 -2.86
CA LYS A 65 33.68 15.85 -3.57
C LYS A 65 34.19 14.49 -3.02
N ASN A 66 33.65 13.39 -3.54
CA ASN A 66 33.89 11.99 -3.14
C ASN A 66 33.12 11.59 -1.87
N TYR A 67 31.80 11.58 -2.00
CA TYR A 67 30.89 11.05 -0.98
C TYR A 67 31.16 9.56 -0.76
N SER A 68 31.03 9.13 0.49
CA SER A 68 31.00 7.73 0.88
C SER A 68 29.66 7.09 0.53
N ASP A 69 29.60 5.76 0.46
CA ASP A 69 28.35 5.04 0.18
C ASP A 69 27.28 5.34 1.24
N VAL A 70 27.67 5.45 2.52
CA VAL A 70 26.75 5.88 3.60
C VAL A 70 26.17 7.28 3.35
N GLU A 71 26.96 8.22 2.83
CA GLU A 71 26.44 9.56 2.49
C GLU A 71 25.47 9.52 1.30
N TYR A 72 25.72 8.63 0.33
CA TYR A 72 24.79 8.38 -0.76
C TYR A 72 23.49 7.76 -0.25
N ASP A 73 23.56 6.70 0.55
CA ASP A 73 22.39 5.99 1.07
C ASP A 73 21.54 6.90 1.95
N LEU A 74 22.18 7.70 2.82
CA LEU A 74 21.48 8.65 3.66
C LEU A 74 20.85 9.78 2.84
N ALA A 75 21.54 10.32 1.84
CA ALA A 75 20.98 11.35 0.96
C ALA A 75 19.81 10.83 0.11
N THR A 76 19.91 9.59 -0.40
CA THR A 76 18.81 8.92 -1.07
C THR A 76 17.62 8.75 -0.11
N THR A 77 17.85 8.25 1.11
CA THR A 77 16.80 8.09 2.12
C THR A 77 16.13 9.43 2.48
N ILE A 78 16.93 10.49 2.67
CA ILE A 78 16.44 11.86 2.90
C ILE A 78 15.57 12.33 1.75
N TYR A 79 15.99 12.06 0.51
CA TYR A 79 15.23 12.47 -0.67
C TYR A 79 13.91 11.70 -0.78
N GLU A 80 13.94 10.38 -0.61
CA GLU A 80 12.74 9.53 -0.73
C GLU A 80 11.73 9.81 0.39
N LEU A 81 12.18 10.16 1.61
CA LEU A 81 11.28 10.46 2.75
C LEU A 81 10.90 11.96 2.86
N GLY A 82 11.85 12.86 2.62
CA GLY A 82 11.71 14.31 2.84
C GLY A 82 11.60 15.14 1.57
N GLY A 83 11.76 14.54 0.40
CA GLY A 83 11.68 15.19 -0.90
C GLY A 83 12.88 16.09 -1.25
N GLY A 84 12.81 16.68 -2.44
CA GLY A 84 13.88 17.51 -3.00
C GLY A 84 14.23 18.75 -2.17
N ALA A 85 13.24 19.35 -1.49
CA ALA A 85 13.46 20.52 -0.64
C ALA A 85 14.31 20.18 0.60
N THR A 86 14.03 19.05 1.26
CA THR A 86 14.80 18.57 2.42
C THR A 86 16.22 18.21 2.01
N LEU A 87 16.38 17.49 0.89
CA LEU A 87 17.71 17.19 0.34
C LEU A 87 18.48 18.48 0.01
N PHE A 88 17.82 19.48 -0.59
CA PHE A 88 18.44 20.76 -0.93
C PHE A 88 18.91 21.51 0.32
N ALA A 89 18.10 21.57 1.37
CA ALA A 89 18.47 22.17 2.65
C ALA A 89 19.70 21.47 3.27
N LEU A 90 19.72 20.13 3.26
CA LEU A 90 20.83 19.35 3.81
C LEU A 90 22.08 19.40 2.93
N HIS A 91 21.94 19.54 1.61
CA HIS A 91 23.05 19.84 0.70
C HIS A 91 23.69 21.20 1.01
N LYS A 92 22.90 22.19 1.46
CA LYS A 92 23.38 23.52 1.86
C LYS A 92 23.80 23.61 3.33
N SER A 93 23.62 22.55 4.12
CA SER A 93 24.02 22.49 5.52
C SER A 93 25.53 22.24 5.70
N MET A 94 26.00 22.26 6.95
CA MET A 94 27.36 21.88 7.33
C MET A 94 27.77 20.46 6.89
N PHE A 95 26.82 19.54 6.71
CA PHE A 95 27.10 18.18 6.25
C PHE A 95 27.34 18.11 4.74
N ALA A 96 26.78 19.07 4.01
CA ALA A 96 26.82 19.20 2.55
C ALA A 96 26.59 17.86 1.84
N PHE A 97 25.42 17.26 2.02
CA PHE A 97 25.06 15.99 1.38
C PHE A 97 25.13 16.04 -0.16
N PRO A 98 25.22 14.89 -0.86
CA PRO A 98 25.03 14.84 -2.32
C PRO A 98 23.79 15.61 -2.78
N CYS A 99 23.90 16.35 -3.90
CA CYS A 99 22.74 16.95 -4.54
C CYS A 99 22.00 15.92 -5.41
N LEU A 100 20.76 16.25 -5.82
CA LEU A 100 19.90 15.34 -6.61
C LEU A 100 20.59 14.82 -7.88
N SER A 101 21.24 15.69 -8.66
CA SER A 101 21.96 15.26 -9.86
C SER A 101 23.13 14.31 -9.59
N THR A 102 23.68 14.32 -8.37
CA THR A 102 24.70 13.36 -7.95
C THR A 102 24.09 12.04 -7.48
N LEU A 103 22.81 12.05 -7.07
CA LEU A 103 22.06 10.85 -6.71
C LEU A 103 21.43 10.15 -7.92
N ASP A 104 21.15 10.86 -9.01
CA ASP A 104 20.40 10.32 -10.15
C ASP A 104 20.99 9.02 -10.73
N GLU A 105 22.31 8.87 -10.76
CA GLU A 105 22.98 7.64 -11.22
C GLU A 105 22.85 6.45 -10.25
N ARG A 106 22.57 6.73 -8.97
CA ARG A 106 22.46 5.74 -7.89
C ARG A 106 21.02 5.49 -7.44
N ARG A 107 20.09 6.39 -7.76
CA ARG A 107 18.67 6.16 -7.51
C ARG A 107 18.17 5.08 -8.45
N GLN A 108 17.51 4.09 -7.87
CA GLN A 108 16.82 3.07 -8.63
C GLN A 108 15.55 3.69 -9.22
N GLU A 109 15.66 4.25 -10.42
CA GLU A 109 14.50 4.72 -11.16
C GLU A 109 13.87 3.53 -11.90
N PHE A 110 12.75 3.03 -11.38
CA PHE A 110 11.96 2.00 -12.06
C PHE A 110 11.29 2.62 -13.29
N LYS A 111 11.88 2.39 -14.46
CA LYS A 111 11.36 2.86 -15.75
C LYS A 111 10.22 1.98 -16.24
N LEU A 112 9.12 2.03 -15.52
CA LEU A 112 7.87 1.35 -15.88
C LEU A 112 7.30 1.95 -17.16
N ARG A 113 6.66 1.08 -17.96
CA ARG A 113 5.89 1.46 -19.15
C ARG A 113 4.41 1.55 -18.81
N ILE A 114 3.80 2.62 -19.30
CA ILE A 114 2.36 2.80 -19.32
C ILE A 114 1.85 2.25 -20.64
N SER A 115 0.85 1.37 -20.60
CA SER A 115 0.20 0.89 -21.80
C SER A 115 -0.71 1.97 -22.37
N ILE A 116 -0.42 2.34 -23.63
CA ILE A 116 -1.14 3.37 -24.37
C ILE A 116 -2.25 2.75 -25.21
N GLY A 117 -3.47 3.21 -24.97
CA GLY A 117 -4.68 2.57 -25.49
C GLY A 117 -5.04 1.36 -24.64
N SER A 118 -5.04 0.17 -25.24
CA SER A 118 -5.27 -1.07 -24.51
C SER A 118 -4.02 -1.55 -23.76
N LEU A 119 -4.25 -2.37 -22.71
CA LEU A 119 -3.18 -3.11 -22.04
C LEU A 119 -2.42 -4.01 -23.03
N LYS A 120 -1.08 -4.02 -22.96
CA LYS A 120 -0.24 -4.82 -23.85
C LYS A 120 0.62 -5.81 -23.07
N MET A 121 0.71 -7.04 -23.57
CA MET A 121 1.59 -8.07 -23.00
C MET A 121 3.06 -7.64 -22.98
N SER A 122 3.51 -6.89 -23.99
CA SER A 122 4.89 -6.37 -24.05
C SER A 122 5.22 -5.43 -22.90
N ASP A 123 4.25 -4.61 -22.47
CA ASP A 123 4.44 -3.66 -21.38
C ASP A 123 4.40 -4.38 -20.04
N LEU A 124 3.48 -5.35 -19.88
CA LEU A 124 3.45 -6.25 -18.72
C LEU A 124 4.80 -6.98 -18.55
N PHE A 125 5.33 -7.60 -19.60
CA PHE A 125 6.62 -8.30 -19.53
C PHE A 125 7.78 -7.37 -19.18
N HIS A 126 7.81 -6.17 -19.77
CA HIS A 126 8.80 -5.15 -19.44
C HIS A 126 8.71 -4.75 -17.96
N ASN A 127 7.51 -4.45 -17.47
CA ASN A 127 7.30 -4.02 -16.09
C ASN A 127 7.61 -5.14 -15.08
N ILE A 128 7.21 -6.38 -15.37
CA ILE A 128 7.59 -7.54 -14.54
C ILE A 128 9.11 -7.66 -14.47
N LYS A 129 9.81 -7.55 -15.61
CA LYS A 129 11.28 -7.54 -15.61
C LYS A 129 11.84 -6.44 -14.72
N ILE A 130 11.44 -5.18 -14.94
CA ILE A 130 11.94 -4.03 -14.17
C ILE A 130 11.71 -4.17 -12.66
N MET A 131 10.57 -4.74 -12.25
CA MET A 131 10.23 -4.86 -10.84
C MET A 131 10.78 -6.10 -10.13
N PHE A 132 11.21 -7.12 -10.89
CA PHE A 132 11.52 -8.45 -10.34
C PHE A 132 12.83 -9.07 -10.84
N GLU A 133 13.56 -8.43 -11.75
CA GLU A 133 14.86 -8.93 -12.26
C GLU A 133 15.97 -8.84 -11.20
N ASP A 134 16.08 -7.72 -10.50
CA ASP A 134 17.16 -7.43 -9.54
C ASP A 134 16.87 -7.93 -8.12
N ASP A 135 15.84 -8.76 -7.96
CA ASP A 135 15.52 -9.32 -6.65
C ASP A 135 16.68 -10.17 -6.12
N THR A 136 16.97 -9.98 -4.83
CA THR A 136 18.22 -10.44 -4.21
C THR A 136 18.39 -11.95 -4.38
N PRO A 137 19.57 -12.44 -4.81
CA PRO A 137 19.85 -13.87 -4.88
C PRO A 137 19.59 -14.52 -3.52
N GLY A 138 18.64 -15.46 -3.47
CA GLY A 138 18.25 -16.15 -2.24
C GLY A 138 16.86 -15.83 -1.69
N LEU A 139 16.08 -14.93 -2.32
CA LEU A 139 14.66 -14.82 -1.99
C LEU A 139 13.96 -16.16 -2.27
N ARG A 140 13.34 -16.73 -1.23
CA ARG A 140 12.56 -17.96 -1.37
C ARG A 140 11.35 -17.73 -2.27
N ARG A 141 10.94 -18.78 -2.98
CA ARG A 141 9.70 -18.81 -3.74
C ARG A 141 8.53 -18.81 -2.75
N VAL A 142 7.52 -17.96 -2.98
CA VAL A 142 6.36 -17.78 -2.09
C VAL A 142 5.07 -17.66 -2.90
N GLY A 143 3.92 -17.68 -2.22
CA GLY A 143 2.67 -17.30 -2.87
C GLY A 143 2.65 -15.82 -3.23
N MET A 144 2.03 -15.50 -4.36
CA MET A 144 1.84 -14.12 -4.83
C MET A 144 0.37 -13.72 -4.79
N SER A 145 0.10 -12.46 -4.51
CA SER A 145 -1.22 -11.84 -4.68
C SER A 145 -1.20 -10.90 -5.87
N LEU A 146 -2.15 -11.09 -6.79
CA LEU A 146 -2.38 -10.17 -7.92
C LEU A 146 -3.35 -9.08 -7.47
N LEU A 147 -2.84 -7.88 -7.23
CA LEU A 147 -3.60 -6.74 -6.70
C LEU A 147 -4.02 -5.79 -7.83
N MET A 148 -5.22 -5.23 -7.74
CA MET A 148 -5.75 -4.31 -8.74
C MET A 148 -6.52 -3.16 -8.11
N ASP A 149 -6.21 -1.94 -8.52
CA ASP A 149 -6.94 -0.74 -8.12
C ASP A 149 -6.78 0.38 -9.17
N GLU A 150 -7.54 1.47 -9.01
CA GLU A 150 -7.35 2.71 -9.75
C GLU A 150 -6.78 3.80 -8.85
N ILE A 151 -5.87 4.60 -9.41
CA ILE A 151 -5.33 5.80 -8.77
C ILE A 151 -5.86 7.02 -9.53
N SER A 152 -6.47 7.96 -8.82
CA SER A 152 -6.89 9.23 -9.43
C SER A 152 -5.68 10.06 -9.84
N CYS A 153 -5.74 10.66 -11.03
CA CYS A 153 -4.70 11.50 -11.59
C CYS A 153 -5.29 12.75 -12.25
N ASP A 154 -4.46 13.77 -12.44
CA ASP A 154 -4.85 14.94 -13.23
C ASP A 154 -5.17 14.54 -14.67
N GLU A 155 -6.34 14.97 -15.17
CA GLU A 155 -6.74 14.76 -16.56
C GLU A 155 -5.87 15.58 -17.51
N ARG A 156 -4.77 14.99 -17.98
CA ARG A 156 -3.80 15.65 -18.87
C ARG A 156 -3.26 14.69 -19.91
N LEU A 157 -3.01 15.23 -21.10
CA LEU A 157 -2.22 14.57 -22.13
C LEU A 157 -0.75 14.86 -21.90
N CYS A 158 0.11 13.86 -22.09
CA CYS A 158 1.55 14.02 -22.01
C CYS A 158 2.24 13.27 -23.15
N TYR A 159 3.44 13.73 -23.51
CA TYR A 159 4.27 13.08 -24.51
C TYR A 159 5.31 12.18 -23.83
N LEU A 160 5.31 10.90 -24.18
CA LEU A 160 6.27 9.93 -23.71
C LEU A 160 7.41 9.81 -24.72
N ALA A 161 8.44 10.64 -24.55
CA ALA A 161 9.60 10.68 -25.45
C ALA A 161 10.28 9.31 -25.64
N GLY A 162 10.27 8.45 -24.61
CA GLY A 162 10.90 7.12 -24.68
C GLY A 162 10.22 6.15 -25.65
N THR A 163 8.93 6.34 -25.95
CA THR A 163 8.18 5.50 -26.89
C THR A 163 7.58 6.27 -28.05
N ASP A 164 7.78 7.59 -28.09
CA ASP A 164 7.16 8.52 -29.05
C ASP A 164 5.63 8.51 -29.02
N ASP A 165 5.02 8.20 -27.87
CA ASP A 165 3.56 8.08 -27.75
C ASP A 165 2.92 9.27 -27.01
N ILE A 166 1.67 9.56 -27.35
CA ILE A 166 0.79 10.46 -26.58
C ILE A 166 0.05 9.63 -25.53
N ALA A 167 0.30 9.94 -24.26
CA ALA A 167 -0.35 9.32 -23.11
C ALA A 167 -1.41 10.23 -22.48
N GLY A 168 -2.22 9.67 -21.58
CA GLY A 168 -3.32 10.35 -20.89
C GLY A 168 -4.69 10.16 -21.53
N LEU A 169 -4.76 9.50 -22.70
CA LEU A 169 -6.04 9.07 -23.28
C LEU A 169 -6.52 7.78 -22.64
N CYS A 170 -7.83 7.66 -22.45
CA CYS A 170 -8.42 6.42 -21.95
C CYS A 170 -8.23 5.26 -22.95
N GLU A 171 -8.33 4.04 -22.46
CA GLU A 171 -8.06 2.83 -23.25
C GLU A 171 -8.89 2.68 -24.54
N HIS A 172 -10.10 3.23 -24.59
CA HIS A 172 -10.97 3.23 -25.78
C HIS A 172 -10.40 4.05 -26.95
N ALA A 173 -9.37 4.87 -26.71
CA ALA A 173 -8.64 5.54 -27.78
C ALA A 173 -8.07 4.55 -28.81
N ALA A 174 -7.76 3.31 -28.41
CA ALA A 174 -7.32 2.25 -29.31
C ALA A 174 -8.39 1.82 -30.34
N GLU A 175 -9.68 2.10 -30.08
CA GLU A 175 -10.76 1.85 -31.04
C GLU A 175 -10.84 2.95 -32.11
N GLN A 176 -10.36 4.15 -31.79
CA GLN A 176 -10.42 5.32 -32.67
C GLN A 176 -9.13 5.51 -33.47
N PHE A 177 -7.99 5.09 -32.91
CA PHE A 177 -6.68 5.32 -33.48
C PHE A 177 -5.89 4.02 -33.60
N SER A 178 -5.33 3.76 -34.77
CA SER A 178 -4.41 2.65 -35.01
C SER A 178 -3.05 2.85 -34.34
N SER A 179 -2.69 4.12 -34.05
CA SER A 179 -1.45 4.50 -33.39
C SER A 179 -1.65 5.82 -32.63
N MET A 180 -0.96 5.95 -31.50
CA MET A 180 -0.85 7.21 -30.76
C MET A 180 0.56 7.81 -30.83
N LYS A 181 1.35 7.38 -31.82
CA LYS A 181 2.67 7.93 -32.03
C LYS A 181 2.60 9.35 -32.57
N VAL A 182 3.43 10.24 -32.02
CA VAL A 182 3.56 11.59 -32.58
C VAL A 182 4.15 11.52 -33.97
N GLY A 183 5.21 10.73 -34.16
CA GLY A 183 5.84 10.57 -35.46
C GLY A 183 6.52 11.84 -35.94
N GLN A 184 6.52 12.06 -37.27
CA GLN A 184 7.25 13.17 -37.91
C GLN A 184 6.39 14.41 -38.17
N ASP A 185 5.07 14.30 -38.05
CA ASP A 185 4.13 15.39 -38.30
C ASP A 185 3.10 15.54 -37.16
N LEU A 186 2.28 16.59 -37.23
CA LEU A 186 1.30 16.89 -36.19
C LEU A 186 -0.10 16.32 -36.50
N GLU A 187 -0.25 15.46 -37.49
CA GLU A 187 -1.58 14.99 -37.90
C GLU A 187 -2.23 14.12 -36.83
N VAL A 188 -1.47 13.21 -36.20
CA VAL A 188 -1.97 12.40 -35.08
C VAL A 188 -2.34 13.27 -33.89
N VAL A 189 -1.52 14.28 -33.57
CA VAL A 189 -1.78 15.24 -32.49
C VAL A 189 -3.08 16.01 -32.75
N ARG A 190 -3.28 16.50 -33.98
CA ARG A 190 -4.50 17.21 -34.39
C ARG A 190 -5.73 16.31 -34.35
N ALA A 191 -5.61 15.08 -34.83
CA ALA A 191 -6.69 14.10 -34.83
C ALA A 191 -7.13 13.74 -33.41
N ILE A 192 -6.18 13.51 -32.50
CA ILE A 192 -6.44 13.29 -31.07
C ILE A 192 -7.11 14.52 -30.45
N ALA A 193 -6.57 15.72 -30.67
CA ALA A 193 -7.14 16.94 -30.14
C ALA A 193 -8.58 17.17 -30.62
N GLN A 194 -8.87 16.89 -31.90
CA GLN A 194 -10.21 16.94 -32.47
C GLN A 194 -11.13 15.90 -31.80
N ALA A 195 -10.67 14.66 -31.64
CA ALA A 195 -11.45 13.58 -31.04
C ALA A 195 -11.83 13.89 -29.60
N VAL A 196 -10.88 14.39 -28.80
CA VAL A 196 -11.11 14.83 -27.42
C VAL A 196 -12.12 15.98 -27.37
N ARG A 197 -11.96 17.03 -28.19
CA ARG A 197 -12.91 18.15 -28.24
C ARG A 197 -14.31 17.73 -28.68
N SER A 198 -14.41 16.73 -29.55
CA SER A 198 -15.68 16.19 -30.02
C SER A 198 -16.32 15.16 -29.07
N GLY A 199 -15.67 14.84 -27.94
CA GLY A 199 -16.15 13.85 -26.98
C GLY A 199 -16.10 12.40 -27.48
N LYS A 200 -15.34 12.11 -28.54
CA LYS A 200 -15.15 10.74 -29.06
C LYS A 200 -14.20 9.92 -28.20
N VAL A 201 -13.21 10.59 -27.60
CA VAL A 201 -12.21 9.98 -26.72
C VAL A 201 -12.09 10.84 -25.47
N ASP A 202 -11.98 10.19 -24.31
CA ASP A 202 -11.86 10.86 -23.03
C ASP A 202 -10.38 10.96 -22.61
N VAL A 203 -10.01 12.07 -21.97
CA VAL A 203 -8.76 12.16 -21.20
C VAL A 203 -9.02 11.47 -19.86
N GLY A 204 -8.18 10.51 -19.48
CA GLY A 204 -8.41 9.73 -18.26
C GLY A 204 -8.02 10.50 -17.01
N GLY A 205 -8.91 10.50 -16.01
CA GLY A 205 -8.66 11.01 -14.66
C GLY A 205 -8.27 9.91 -13.66
N GLU A 206 -8.11 8.68 -14.14
CA GLU A 206 -7.74 7.51 -13.35
C GLU A 206 -6.75 6.64 -14.12
N VAL A 207 -5.76 6.10 -13.41
CA VAL A 207 -4.83 5.08 -13.90
C VAL A 207 -5.14 3.78 -13.19
N PHE A 208 -5.53 2.76 -13.95
CA PHE A 208 -5.60 1.41 -13.45
C PHE A 208 -4.19 0.86 -13.25
N VAL A 209 -3.96 0.33 -12.06
CA VAL A 209 -2.71 -0.30 -11.65
C VAL A 209 -2.98 -1.75 -11.31
N MET A 210 -2.19 -2.63 -11.91
CA MET A 210 -2.08 -4.02 -11.51
C MET A 210 -0.72 -4.23 -10.89
N ALA A 211 -0.67 -4.87 -9.73
CA ALA A 211 0.56 -5.10 -9.00
C ALA A 211 0.65 -6.54 -8.49
N MET A 212 1.88 -6.97 -8.21
CA MET A 212 2.15 -8.24 -7.54
C MET A 212 2.70 -7.97 -6.14
N ALA A 213 2.22 -8.70 -5.15
CA ALA A 213 2.71 -8.64 -3.79
C ALA A 213 3.10 -10.03 -3.29
N ARG A 214 4.23 -10.12 -2.57
CA ARG A 214 4.72 -11.36 -1.97
C ARG A 214 3.98 -11.66 -0.68
N ASN A 215 3.60 -12.91 -0.48
CA ASN A 215 2.99 -13.39 0.77
C ASN A 215 4.08 -13.80 1.78
N ASP A 216 4.93 -12.84 2.17
CA ASP A 216 6.12 -13.09 2.98
C ASP A 216 6.46 -11.90 3.90
N GLU A 217 7.36 -12.09 4.85
CA GLU A 217 7.83 -11.03 5.75
C GLU A 217 8.76 -10.01 5.06
N VAL A 218 9.32 -10.38 3.89
CA VAL A 218 10.21 -9.53 3.09
C VAL A 218 9.67 -9.37 1.67
N GLY A 219 9.74 -8.14 1.15
CA GLY A 219 9.35 -7.83 -0.22
C GLY A 219 7.84 -7.89 -0.47
N TYR A 220 7.01 -7.77 0.59
CA TYR A 220 5.55 -7.78 0.50
C TYR A 220 4.95 -6.50 -0.10
N GLY A 221 5.76 -5.47 -0.34
CA GLY A 221 5.30 -4.24 -1.00
C GLY A 221 4.71 -4.54 -2.38
N ALA A 222 3.59 -3.90 -2.70
CA ALA A 222 2.94 -4.04 -4.00
C ALA A 222 3.86 -3.48 -5.10
N ARG A 223 4.17 -4.31 -6.10
CA ARG A 223 5.05 -3.96 -7.22
C ARG A 223 4.25 -3.86 -8.52
N PRO A 224 4.07 -2.67 -9.10
CA PRO A 224 3.26 -2.49 -10.30
C PRO A 224 3.80 -3.24 -11.50
N ILE A 225 2.93 -4.02 -12.14
CA ILE A 225 3.21 -4.75 -13.39
C ILE A 225 2.41 -4.18 -14.57
N ALA A 226 1.31 -3.47 -14.32
CA ALA A 226 0.54 -2.80 -15.36
C ALA A 226 0.13 -1.40 -14.93
N LEU A 227 0.15 -0.48 -15.90
CA LEU A 227 -0.33 0.88 -15.78
C LEU A 227 -1.13 1.20 -17.04
N VAL A 228 -2.42 1.50 -16.92
CA VAL A 228 -3.29 1.83 -18.06
C VAL A 228 -4.15 3.02 -17.67
N VAL A 229 -4.26 4.02 -18.55
CA VAL A 229 -5.19 5.14 -18.34
C VAL A 229 -6.60 4.69 -18.71
N VAL A 230 -7.55 4.92 -17.81
CA VAL A 230 -8.88 4.29 -17.91
C VAL A 230 -10.01 5.30 -17.81
N CYS A 231 -11.21 4.89 -18.22
CA CYS A 231 -12.41 5.68 -18.02
C CYS A 231 -13.57 4.81 -17.53
N LYS A 232 -14.68 5.46 -17.15
CA LYS A 232 -15.84 4.80 -16.51
C LYS A 232 -16.64 3.87 -17.43
N LYS A 233 -16.32 3.77 -18.72
CA LYS A 233 -17.05 2.98 -19.73
C LYS A 233 -16.75 1.47 -19.71
N LYS A 234 -15.82 1.01 -18.87
CA LYS A 234 -15.44 -0.42 -18.75
C LYS A 234 -16.61 -1.37 -18.52
N THR A 235 -16.49 -2.59 -19.04
CA THR A 235 -17.39 -3.72 -18.75
C THR A 235 -16.66 -4.78 -17.92
N TYR A 236 -17.40 -5.71 -17.29
CA TYR A 236 -16.78 -6.83 -16.58
C TYR A 236 -15.96 -7.75 -17.51
N ARG A 237 -16.32 -7.83 -18.81
CA ARG A 237 -15.59 -8.63 -19.80
C ARG A 237 -14.18 -8.08 -20.01
N HIS A 238 -14.06 -6.76 -20.07
CA HIS A 238 -12.77 -6.08 -20.17
C HIS A 238 -11.92 -6.29 -18.91
N ALA A 239 -12.54 -6.22 -17.73
CA ALA A 239 -11.86 -6.52 -16.47
C ALA A 239 -11.36 -7.98 -16.43
N SER A 240 -12.16 -8.94 -16.89
CA SER A 240 -11.75 -10.35 -16.97
C SER A 240 -10.60 -10.57 -17.94
N LEU A 241 -10.66 -9.97 -19.14
CA LEU A 241 -9.53 -10.03 -20.08
C LEU A 241 -8.25 -9.44 -19.48
N THR A 242 -8.37 -8.31 -18.79
CA THR A 242 -7.25 -7.65 -18.10
C THR A 242 -6.62 -8.56 -17.05
N ILE A 243 -7.44 -9.19 -16.20
CA ILE A 243 -6.98 -10.16 -15.19
C ILE A 243 -6.24 -11.32 -15.86
N GLU A 244 -6.81 -11.89 -16.92
CA GLU A 244 -6.20 -13.01 -17.64
C GLU A 244 -4.85 -12.62 -18.26
N MET A 245 -4.74 -11.43 -18.85
CA MET A 245 -3.47 -10.91 -19.37
C MET A 245 -2.41 -10.81 -18.27
N GLY A 246 -2.77 -10.29 -17.10
CA GLY A 246 -1.88 -10.24 -15.94
C GLY A 246 -1.40 -11.61 -15.48
N ARG A 247 -2.33 -12.57 -15.35
CA ARG A 247 -2.02 -13.97 -14.99
C ARG A 247 -1.08 -14.63 -15.99
N GLN A 248 -1.37 -14.49 -17.28
CA GLN A 248 -0.54 -15.06 -18.35
C GLN A 248 0.83 -14.39 -18.42
N ALA A 249 0.90 -13.07 -18.25
CA ALA A 249 2.18 -12.36 -18.24
C ALA A 249 3.06 -12.83 -17.08
N TRP A 250 2.49 -13.01 -15.89
CA TRP A 250 3.22 -13.56 -14.74
C TRP A 250 3.72 -14.99 -14.97
N ARG A 251 2.85 -15.85 -15.50
CA ARG A 251 3.17 -17.25 -15.76
C ARG A 251 4.25 -17.42 -16.84
N LEU A 252 4.18 -16.63 -17.90
CA LEU A 252 5.08 -16.74 -19.06
C LEU A 252 6.38 -15.96 -18.89
N SER A 253 6.42 -14.95 -18.00
CA SER A 253 7.62 -14.15 -17.78
C SER A 253 8.74 -15.00 -17.15
N PRO A 254 9.97 -14.92 -17.68
CA PRO A 254 11.15 -15.51 -17.04
C PRO A 254 11.39 -15.01 -15.61
N TYR A 255 10.86 -13.82 -15.28
CA TYR A 255 10.99 -13.13 -14.00
C TYR A 255 9.69 -13.16 -13.16
N GLY A 256 8.72 -14.01 -13.53
CA GLY A 256 7.46 -14.15 -12.82
C GLY A 256 7.40 -15.44 -11.99
N ASP A 257 6.39 -16.28 -12.25
CA ASP A 257 6.04 -17.47 -11.45
C ASP A 257 7.23 -18.39 -11.16
N ARG A 258 8.05 -18.67 -12.19
CA ARG A 258 9.17 -19.59 -12.06
C ARG A 258 10.19 -19.14 -11.00
N LEU A 259 10.40 -17.84 -10.83
CA LEU A 259 11.35 -17.30 -9.84
C LEU A 259 10.68 -17.00 -8.50
N HIS A 260 9.51 -16.36 -8.54
CA HIS A 260 8.90 -15.77 -7.34
C HIS A 260 7.78 -16.60 -6.75
N GLY A 261 7.09 -17.38 -7.58
CA GLY A 261 6.03 -18.30 -7.18
C GLY A 261 4.67 -18.01 -7.78
N PRO A 262 3.72 -18.93 -7.59
CA PRO A 262 2.43 -18.87 -8.27
C PRO A 262 1.53 -17.82 -7.62
N ILE A 263 0.54 -17.37 -8.38
CA ILE A 263 -0.54 -16.53 -7.84
C ILE A 263 -1.44 -17.42 -6.99
N TRP A 264 -1.70 -17.02 -5.74
CA TRP A 264 -2.64 -17.70 -4.84
C TRP A 264 -3.96 -16.96 -4.72
N SER A 265 -3.94 -15.64 -4.82
CA SER A 265 -5.15 -14.83 -4.77
C SER A 265 -5.13 -13.69 -5.78
N ILE A 266 -6.33 -13.31 -6.20
CA ILE A 266 -6.57 -12.16 -7.07
C ILE A 266 -7.44 -11.17 -6.28
N ALA A 267 -6.89 -9.99 -6.00
CA ALA A 267 -7.44 -9.02 -5.08
C ALA A 267 -7.94 -7.75 -5.78
N SER A 268 -8.99 -7.15 -5.22
CA SER A 268 -9.58 -5.89 -5.67
C SER A 268 -10.24 -5.15 -4.50
N ASP A 269 -10.42 -3.83 -4.67
CA ASP A 269 -11.29 -2.99 -3.84
C ASP A 269 -12.79 -3.41 -3.81
N GLY A 270 -13.22 -4.33 -4.69
CA GLY A 270 -14.61 -4.74 -4.87
C GLY A 270 -15.45 -3.76 -5.69
N ASP A 271 -14.92 -3.21 -6.78
CA ASP A 271 -15.73 -2.53 -7.80
C ASP A 271 -16.82 -3.48 -8.39
N PRO A 272 -18.06 -3.02 -8.63
CA PRO A 272 -19.14 -3.84 -9.19
C PRO A 272 -18.82 -4.56 -10.51
N LYS A 273 -17.93 -4.04 -11.34
CA LYS A 273 -17.52 -4.67 -12.60
C LYS A 273 -16.38 -5.67 -12.39
N ARG A 274 -15.51 -5.45 -11.40
CA ARG A 274 -14.44 -6.39 -11.03
C ARG A 274 -14.96 -7.65 -10.34
N ARG A 275 -15.98 -7.56 -9.48
CA ARG A 275 -16.56 -8.74 -8.80
C ARG A 275 -16.93 -9.90 -9.75
N PRO A 276 -17.75 -9.70 -10.80
CA PRO A 276 -18.07 -10.79 -11.72
C PRO A 276 -16.85 -11.27 -12.51
N ALA A 277 -15.89 -10.40 -12.83
CA ALA A 277 -14.64 -10.81 -13.47
C ALA A 277 -13.82 -11.74 -12.56
N LEU A 278 -13.66 -11.39 -11.28
CA LEU A 278 -12.99 -12.24 -10.30
C LEU A 278 -13.69 -13.60 -10.13
N TYR A 279 -15.02 -13.61 -10.10
CA TYR A 279 -15.79 -14.86 -10.04
C TYR A 279 -15.45 -15.79 -11.21
N LEU A 280 -15.37 -15.27 -12.44
CA LEU A 280 -14.99 -16.05 -13.63
C LEU A 280 -13.57 -16.65 -13.54
N HIS A 281 -12.67 -16.03 -12.78
CA HIS A 281 -11.29 -16.52 -12.62
C HIS A 281 -11.07 -17.39 -11.38
N CYS A 282 -11.82 -17.18 -10.30
CA CYS A 282 -11.58 -17.79 -9.00
C CYS A 282 -12.66 -18.81 -8.55
N MET A 283 -13.64 -19.08 -9.42
CA MET A 283 -14.72 -20.06 -9.21
C MET A 283 -14.91 -20.95 -10.44
N VAL A 284 -13.81 -21.45 -11.00
CA VAL A 284 -13.79 -22.21 -12.25
C VAL A 284 -14.11 -23.69 -12.03
N ARG A 285 -13.59 -24.26 -10.94
CA ARG A 285 -13.75 -25.69 -10.62
C ARG A 285 -13.72 -25.90 -9.11
N GLU A 286 -14.30 -27.00 -8.65
CA GLU A 286 -14.11 -27.48 -7.28
C GLU A 286 -12.75 -28.18 -7.12
N LEU A 287 -12.19 -28.15 -5.91
CA LEU A 287 -10.99 -28.93 -5.57
C LEU A 287 -11.26 -30.43 -5.68
N LEU A 288 -10.31 -31.16 -6.25
CA LEU A 288 -10.32 -32.60 -6.44
C LEU A 288 -9.36 -33.27 -5.46
N PRO A 289 -9.55 -34.56 -5.11
CA PRO A 289 -8.62 -35.31 -4.26
C PRO A 289 -7.16 -35.31 -4.72
N THR A 290 -6.92 -35.08 -6.01
CA THR A 290 -5.58 -34.96 -6.61
C THR A 290 -4.91 -33.60 -6.39
N ASP A 291 -5.68 -32.57 -6.00
CA ASP A 291 -5.12 -31.25 -5.73
C ASP A 291 -4.37 -31.24 -4.38
N PRO A 292 -3.18 -30.63 -4.30
CA PRO A 292 -2.40 -30.57 -3.05
C PRO A 292 -3.18 -29.97 -1.87
N LEU A 293 -4.09 -29.02 -2.13
CA LEU A 293 -4.88 -28.35 -1.10
C LEU A 293 -6.00 -29.21 -0.52
N PHE A 294 -6.46 -30.23 -1.26
CA PHE A 294 -7.69 -30.94 -0.93
C PHE A 294 -7.62 -31.62 0.44
N SER A 295 -6.52 -32.32 0.72
CA SER A 295 -6.32 -33.04 2.00
C SER A 295 -6.44 -32.14 3.23
N GLN A 296 -6.08 -30.85 3.10
CA GLN A 296 -6.13 -29.89 4.19
C GLN A 296 -7.51 -29.23 4.34
N LEU A 297 -8.27 -29.12 3.24
CA LEU A 297 -9.47 -28.28 3.19
C LEU A 297 -10.78 -29.07 3.16
N VAL A 298 -10.78 -30.30 2.65
CA VAL A 298 -12.02 -31.10 2.47
C VAL A 298 -12.79 -31.35 3.78
N GLY A 299 -12.07 -31.45 4.90
CA GLY A 299 -12.70 -31.67 6.21
C GLY A 299 -13.36 -30.44 6.82
N LEU A 300 -13.20 -29.26 6.21
CA LEU A 300 -13.72 -27.99 6.73
C LEU A 300 -15.17 -27.80 6.28
N VAL A 301 -16.11 -28.23 7.12
CA VAL A 301 -17.55 -28.15 6.86
C VAL A 301 -17.97 -26.71 6.55
N GLY A 302 -18.68 -26.52 5.43
CA GLY A 302 -19.19 -25.22 5.00
C GLY A 302 -18.18 -24.35 4.24
N LEU A 303 -16.91 -24.77 4.14
CA LEU A 303 -15.94 -24.07 3.31
C LEU A 303 -16.25 -24.28 1.83
N ASN A 304 -16.33 -23.19 1.07
CA ASN A 304 -16.44 -23.27 -0.37
C ASN A 304 -15.09 -23.71 -0.99
N LEU A 305 -15.09 -24.89 -1.63
CA LEU A 305 -13.92 -25.51 -2.26
C LEU A 305 -13.75 -25.16 -3.74
N TRP A 306 -14.57 -24.27 -4.30
CA TRP A 306 -14.36 -23.75 -5.65
C TRP A 306 -13.10 -22.90 -5.68
N VAL A 307 -12.37 -22.95 -6.79
CA VAL A 307 -11.10 -22.26 -7.01
C VAL A 307 -10.94 -21.88 -8.48
N GLY A 308 -9.95 -21.03 -8.76
CA GLY A 308 -9.46 -20.78 -10.10
C GLY A 308 -8.74 -21.99 -10.71
N SER A 309 -8.37 -21.88 -11.97
CA SER A 309 -7.73 -22.97 -12.71
C SER A 309 -6.40 -23.45 -12.08
N GLY A 310 -5.68 -22.56 -11.41
CA GLY A 310 -4.44 -22.83 -10.68
C GLY A 310 -4.61 -22.96 -9.16
N GLY A 311 -5.84 -23.02 -8.65
CA GLY A 311 -6.12 -23.02 -7.22
C GLY A 311 -6.22 -21.62 -6.60
N GLU A 312 -6.40 -20.58 -7.43
CA GLU A 312 -6.50 -19.20 -6.98
C GLU A 312 -7.83 -18.91 -6.29
N THR A 313 -7.81 -18.06 -5.26
CA THR A 313 -9.02 -17.54 -4.61
C THR A 313 -9.24 -16.07 -4.93
N GLN A 314 -10.48 -15.62 -4.77
CA GLN A 314 -10.84 -14.21 -4.90
C GLN A 314 -10.64 -13.53 -3.54
N ASP A 315 -9.93 -12.42 -3.54
CA ASP A 315 -9.72 -11.60 -2.35
C ASP A 315 -10.31 -10.20 -2.52
N LEU A 316 -10.83 -9.66 -1.43
CA LEU A 316 -11.38 -8.31 -1.37
C LEU A 316 -10.79 -7.63 -0.16
N ASP A 317 -10.14 -6.48 -0.36
CA ASP A 317 -9.45 -5.76 0.70
C ASP A 317 -10.33 -5.61 1.95
N PHE A 318 -9.87 -6.19 3.06
CA PHE A 318 -10.60 -6.21 4.32
C PHE A 318 -10.90 -4.80 4.82
N LYS A 319 -10.04 -3.82 4.55
CA LYS A 319 -10.27 -2.42 4.92
C LYS A 319 -11.46 -1.84 4.17
N HIS A 320 -11.62 -2.19 2.89
CA HIS A 320 -12.80 -1.83 2.11
C HIS A 320 -14.06 -2.51 2.65
N ASN A 321 -13.97 -3.77 3.03
CA ASN A 321 -15.09 -4.50 3.64
C ASN A 321 -15.52 -3.88 4.99
N PHE A 322 -14.56 -3.49 5.84
CA PHE A 322 -14.86 -2.82 7.12
C PHE A 322 -15.56 -1.49 6.91
N LYS A 323 -15.09 -0.67 5.97
CA LYS A 323 -15.74 0.59 5.57
C LYS A 323 -17.18 0.34 5.09
N ARG A 324 -17.42 -0.72 4.31
CA ARG A 324 -18.76 -1.08 3.82
C ARG A 324 -19.70 -1.55 4.94
N ILE A 325 -19.22 -2.33 5.91
CA ILE A 325 -20.01 -2.69 7.11
C ILE A 325 -20.38 -1.42 7.88
N CYS A 326 -19.43 -0.52 8.09
CA CYS A 326 -19.70 0.77 8.75
C CYS A 326 -20.76 1.57 8.00
N LYS A 327 -20.73 1.57 6.66
CA LYS A 327 -21.76 2.22 5.84
C LYS A 327 -23.14 1.61 6.08
N CYS A 328 -23.26 0.29 6.23
CA CYS A 328 -24.51 -0.39 6.59
C CYS A 328 -24.98 0.00 7.99
N LEU A 329 -24.11 -0.03 9.00
CA LEU A 329 -24.44 0.37 10.37
C LEU A 329 -24.90 1.84 10.48
N CYS A 330 -24.30 2.72 9.67
CA CYS A 330 -24.64 4.14 9.64
C CYS A 330 -25.78 4.49 8.68
N ALA A 331 -26.33 3.51 7.95
CA ALA A 331 -27.45 3.73 7.04
C ALA A 331 -28.72 4.11 7.83
N ARG A 332 -29.67 4.78 7.17
CA ARG A 332 -30.92 5.20 7.80
C ARG A 332 -31.79 4.00 8.15
N GLU A 333 -31.80 3.02 7.27
CA GLU A 333 -32.55 1.78 7.34
C GLU A 333 -32.01 0.86 8.45
N GLY A 334 -30.73 1.00 8.81
CA GLY A 334 -30.04 0.13 9.74
C GLY A 334 -29.80 -1.27 9.17
N ILE A 335 -29.52 -2.23 10.05
CA ILE A 335 -29.39 -3.64 9.72
C ILE A 335 -30.27 -4.50 10.62
N LEU A 336 -30.86 -5.57 10.09
CA LEU A 336 -31.69 -6.49 10.84
C LEU A 336 -30.83 -7.58 11.50
N ILE A 337 -30.84 -7.61 12.84
CA ILE A 337 -30.15 -8.62 13.65
C ILE A 337 -31.16 -9.29 14.56
N ASN A 338 -31.38 -10.59 14.37
CA ASN A 338 -32.28 -11.38 15.19
C ASN A 338 -33.68 -10.74 15.40
N ASN A 339 -34.29 -10.26 14.31
CA ASN A 339 -35.58 -9.55 14.28
C ASN A 339 -35.58 -8.15 14.91
N VAL A 340 -34.44 -7.60 15.30
CA VAL A 340 -34.30 -6.21 15.78
C VAL A 340 -33.58 -5.38 14.73
N VAL A 341 -34.16 -4.26 14.34
CA VAL A 341 -33.52 -3.31 13.42
C VAL A 341 -32.53 -2.45 14.22
N ILE A 342 -31.24 -2.65 13.97
CA ILE A 342 -30.16 -1.88 14.56
C ILE A 342 -29.90 -0.67 13.68
N THR A 343 -30.49 0.46 14.06
CA THR A 343 -30.26 1.73 13.39
C THR A 343 -29.13 2.52 14.05
N LYS A 344 -28.66 3.54 13.35
CA LYS A 344 -27.74 4.54 13.90
C LYS A 344 -28.20 5.16 15.23
N SER A 345 -29.49 5.43 15.40
CA SER A 345 -30.01 6.01 16.64
C SER A 345 -29.99 5.02 17.79
N VAL A 346 -30.24 3.73 17.52
CA VAL A 346 -30.06 2.65 18.49
C VAL A 346 -28.58 2.57 18.88
N LEU A 347 -27.65 2.48 17.92
CA LEU A 347 -26.22 2.45 18.24
C LEU A 347 -25.78 3.64 19.10
N ALA A 348 -26.21 4.86 18.75
CA ALA A 348 -25.86 6.06 19.52
C ALA A 348 -26.36 6.01 20.98
N SER A 349 -27.59 5.54 21.22
CA SER A 349 -28.15 5.47 22.58
C SER A 349 -27.47 4.40 23.43
N TRP A 350 -27.04 3.30 22.81
CA TRP A 350 -26.31 2.22 23.48
C TRP A 350 -24.83 2.58 23.71
N PHE A 351 -24.17 3.27 22.77
CA PHE A 351 -22.82 3.79 22.94
C PHE A 351 -22.70 4.74 24.14
N ALA A 352 -23.72 5.56 24.38
CA ALA A 352 -23.75 6.45 25.54
C ALA A 352 -23.74 5.72 26.89
N ARG A 353 -23.99 4.40 26.92
CA ARG A 353 -23.94 3.56 28.12
C ARG A 353 -22.54 2.99 28.41
N LEU A 354 -21.60 3.09 27.47
CA LEU A 354 -20.22 2.63 27.66
C LEU A 354 -19.45 3.65 28.50
N THR A 355 -18.95 3.22 29.66
CA THR A 355 -18.19 4.08 30.60
C THR A 355 -16.69 4.06 30.36
N ASP A 356 -16.16 2.93 29.86
CA ASP A 356 -14.73 2.66 29.78
C ASP A 356 -14.17 2.82 28.36
N THR A 357 -14.99 3.34 27.43
CA THR A 357 -14.56 3.60 26.07
C THR A 357 -13.81 4.92 25.99
N ASP A 358 -12.57 4.85 25.51
CA ASP A 358 -11.89 6.07 25.10
C ASP A 358 -12.53 6.65 23.84
N TRP A 359 -13.21 7.78 23.99
CA TRP A 359 -13.82 8.55 22.91
C TRP A 359 -12.85 9.59 22.32
N SER A 360 -11.61 9.67 22.81
CA SER A 360 -10.57 10.50 22.22
C SER A 360 -10.35 10.11 20.75
N GLU A 361 -10.08 11.10 19.90
CA GLU A 361 -9.60 10.83 18.54
C GLU A 361 -8.07 10.87 18.63
N ASP A 362 -7.34 9.86 18.17
CA ASP A 362 -5.87 9.84 18.14
C ASP A 362 -5.29 10.77 17.06
N THR A 363 -5.79 12.00 16.97
CA THR A 363 -5.27 13.01 16.04
C THR A 363 -4.59 14.12 16.82
N ALA A 364 -3.49 14.66 16.28
CA ALA A 364 -2.86 15.86 16.83
C ALA A 364 -3.84 17.05 16.98
N PHE A 365 -4.95 17.03 16.22
CA PHE A 365 -6.03 18.00 16.29
C PHE A 365 -6.90 17.88 17.57
N SER A 366 -7.10 16.66 18.10
CA SER A 366 -7.86 16.44 19.32
C SER A 366 -7.11 16.92 20.57
N LEU A 367 -5.78 16.78 20.58
CA LEU A 367 -4.90 17.32 21.62
C LEU A 367 -4.99 18.86 21.72
N LEU A 368 -5.35 19.52 20.63
CA LEU A 368 -5.52 20.97 20.56
C LEU A 368 -6.98 21.43 20.79
N ASN A 369 -7.95 20.51 20.76
CA ASN A 369 -9.39 20.79 20.89
C ASN A 369 -10.09 19.78 21.81
N ASN A 370 -9.74 19.80 23.10
CA ASN A 370 -10.24 18.85 24.10
C ASN A 370 -11.72 19.04 24.53
N SER A 371 -12.45 19.98 23.91
CA SER A 371 -13.76 20.47 24.38
C SER A 371 -14.97 19.69 23.87
N SER A 372 -14.80 18.69 23.00
CA SER A 372 -15.92 17.92 22.44
C SER A 372 -16.42 16.86 23.42
N GLY A 373 -17.68 16.98 23.86
CA GLY A 373 -18.35 15.99 24.71
C GLY A 373 -18.57 14.65 24.01
N ALA A 374 -18.78 13.57 24.79
CA ALA A 374 -18.94 12.21 24.28
C ALA A 374 -20.05 12.08 23.22
N ALA A 375 -21.18 12.79 23.39
CA ALA A 375 -22.27 12.80 22.41
C ALA A 375 -21.85 13.34 21.04
N GLN A 376 -21.00 14.36 20.99
CA GLN A 376 -20.48 14.89 19.73
C GLN A 376 -19.54 13.89 19.05
N ARG A 377 -18.70 13.20 19.83
CA ARG A 377 -17.75 12.18 19.35
C ARG A 377 -18.46 10.94 18.82
N ILE A 378 -19.49 10.46 19.53
CA ILE A 378 -20.40 9.40 19.04
C ILE A 378 -21.03 9.81 17.70
N ASN A 379 -21.49 11.06 17.59
CA ASN A 379 -22.07 11.55 16.35
C ASN A 379 -21.04 11.63 15.22
N SER A 380 -19.80 12.05 15.47
CA SER A 380 -18.71 12.04 14.48
C SER A 380 -18.40 10.62 14.00
N LEU A 381 -18.40 9.64 14.91
CA LEU A 381 -18.14 8.23 14.61
C LEU A 381 -19.23 7.65 13.69
N LEU A 382 -20.51 7.96 13.97
CA LEU A 382 -21.67 7.48 13.21
C LEU A 382 -22.05 8.36 12.01
N SER A 383 -21.47 9.56 11.90
CA SER A 383 -21.72 10.56 10.84
C SER A 383 -20.39 11.09 10.28
N PRO A 384 -19.56 10.23 9.68
CA PRO A 384 -18.24 10.65 9.24
C PRO A 384 -18.31 11.71 8.15
N LYS A 385 -17.39 12.69 8.21
CA LYS A 385 -17.13 13.59 7.08
C LYS A 385 -16.42 12.85 5.95
N ASP A 386 -15.49 11.97 6.31
CA ASP A 386 -14.78 11.10 5.37
C ASP A 386 -15.11 9.63 5.65
N ALA A 387 -15.85 9.03 4.72
CA ALA A 387 -16.20 7.60 4.79
C ALA A 387 -15.01 6.68 4.44
N GLN A 388 -13.90 7.22 3.93
CA GLN A 388 -12.70 6.48 3.55
C GLN A 388 -11.71 6.28 4.70
N ASP A 389 -11.95 6.91 5.85
CA ASP A 389 -11.11 6.77 7.06
C ASP A 389 -11.20 5.36 7.65
N VAL A 390 -10.09 4.61 7.51
CA VAL A 390 -9.95 3.23 7.98
C VAL A 390 -9.81 3.14 9.51
N PRO A 391 -8.93 3.91 10.19
CA PRO A 391 -8.89 3.96 11.66
C PRO A 391 -10.28 4.19 12.29
N ARG A 392 -11.07 5.13 11.75
CA ARG A 392 -12.43 5.37 12.22
C ARG A 392 -13.33 4.14 12.02
N ALA A 393 -13.25 3.48 10.87
CA ALA A 393 -14.03 2.27 10.60
C ALA A 393 -13.71 1.18 11.63
N ILE A 394 -12.43 0.93 11.89
CA ILE A 394 -11.99 -0.01 12.93
C ILE A 394 -12.57 0.38 14.29
N LYS A 395 -12.43 1.65 14.69
CA LYS A 395 -12.98 2.15 15.96
C LYS A 395 -14.49 1.92 16.08
N LEU A 396 -15.26 2.20 15.04
CA LEU A 396 -16.71 1.98 15.05
C LEU A 396 -17.05 0.50 15.24
N LEU A 397 -16.37 -0.40 14.53
CA LEU A 397 -16.62 -1.83 14.65
C LEU A 397 -16.23 -2.35 16.04
N THR A 398 -15.07 -1.95 16.59
CA THR A 398 -14.63 -2.34 17.93
C THR A 398 -15.55 -1.80 19.02
N VAL A 399 -15.96 -0.53 18.96
CA VAL A 399 -16.90 0.04 19.94
C VAL A 399 -18.29 -0.62 19.83
N THR A 400 -18.73 -0.98 18.63
CA THR A 400 -19.95 -1.78 18.45
C THR A 400 -19.79 -3.17 19.05
N ALA A 401 -18.60 -3.78 18.91
CA ALA A 401 -18.27 -5.05 19.52
C ALA A 401 -18.31 -4.97 21.05
N ASP A 402 -17.85 -3.88 21.65
CA ASP A 402 -17.83 -3.68 23.10
C ASP A 402 -19.22 -3.58 23.73
N LEU A 403 -20.27 -3.27 22.96
CA LEU A 403 -21.64 -3.24 23.48
C LEU A 403 -22.05 -4.55 24.16
N ARG A 404 -21.52 -5.69 23.71
CA ARG A 404 -21.78 -7.00 24.32
C ARG A 404 -21.28 -7.14 25.76
N LYS A 405 -20.38 -6.25 26.19
CA LYS A 405 -19.75 -6.24 27.53
C LYS A 405 -20.54 -5.41 28.55
N LEU A 406 -21.62 -4.73 28.15
CA LEU A 406 -22.45 -3.96 29.08
C LEU A 406 -23.09 -4.89 30.12
N ASP A 407 -23.13 -4.42 31.37
CA ASP A 407 -23.90 -5.06 32.42
C ASP A 407 -25.40 -4.97 32.09
N ASN A 408 -26.05 -6.13 32.05
CA ASN A 408 -27.45 -6.28 31.66
C ASN A 408 -28.38 -6.60 32.84
N SER A 409 -27.88 -6.55 34.08
CA SER A 409 -28.65 -6.93 35.28
C SER A 409 -29.93 -6.11 35.47
N ASN A 410 -29.94 -4.87 34.99
CA ASN A 410 -31.01 -3.90 35.20
C ASN A 410 -31.83 -3.60 33.94
N PHE A 411 -31.62 -4.33 32.85
CA PHE A 411 -32.35 -4.09 31.60
C PHE A 411 -33.79 -4.59 31.69
N ASP A 412 -34.72 -3.76 31.22
CA ASP A 412 -36.11 -4.17 31.07
C ASP A 412 -36.28 -5.22 29.95
N PRO A 413 -37.43 -5.92 29.84
CA PRO A 413 -37.60 -6.95 28.82
C PRO A 413 -37.39 -6.49 27.36
N SER A 414 -37.70 -5.23 27.04
CA SER A 414 -37.50 -4.66 25.70
C SER A 414 -36.03 -4.35 25.43
N GLU A 415 -35.36 -3.79 26.43
CA GLU A 415 -33.92 -3.56 26.41
C GLU A 415 -33.14 -4.87 26.30
N GLN A 416 -33.58 -5.92 26.99
CA GLN A 416 -32.96 -7.24 26.90
C GLN A 416 -33.03 -7.79 25.47
N VAL A 417 -34.17 -7.70 24.78
CA VAL A 417 -34.30 -8.17 23.38
C VAL A 417 -33.33 -7.41 22.46
N THR A 418 -33.24 -6.08 22.63
CA THR A 418 -32.31 -5.25 21.86
C THR A 418 -30.85 -5.59 22.18
N PHE A 419 -30.52 -5.73 23.47
CA PHE A 419 -29.19 -6.09 23.93
C PHE A 419 -28.73 -7.44 23.39
N HIS A 420 -29.59 -8.47 23.37
CA HIS A 420 -29.24 -9.78 22.80
C HIS A 420 -28.86 -9.66 21.32
N SER A 421 -29.56 -8.80 20.57
CA SER A 421 -29.26 -8.55 19.16
C SER A 421 -27.96 -7.76 18.98
N LEU A 422 -27.72 -6.75 19.82
CA LEU A 422 -26.45 -6.00 19.83
C LEU A 422 -25.27 -6.86 20.29
N SER A 423 -25.49 -7.78 21.22
CA SER A 423 -24.48 -8.72 21.72
C SER A 423 -24.09 -9.69 20.61
N LEU A 424 -25.07 -10.26 19.88
CA LEU A 424 -24.80 -11.09 18.71
C LEU A 424 -24.05 -10.34 17.60
N LEU A 425 -24.46 -9.10 17.30
CA LEU A 425 -23.74 -8.23 16.37
C LEU A 425 -22.31 -7.98 16.87
N GLY A 426 -22.14 -7.72 18.16
CA GLY A 426 -20.84 -7.44 18.75
C GLY A 426 -19.90 -8.64 18.70
N GLU A 427 -20.39 -9.84 19.01
CA GLU A 427 -19.66 -11.10 18.88
C GLU A 427 -19.21 -11.37 17.44
N MET A 428 -20.06 -11.03 16.45
CA MET A 428 -19.73 -11.15 15.04
C MET A 428 -18.63 -10.16 14.63
N LEU A 429 -18.75 -8.89 15.02
CA LEU A 429 -17.80 -7.83 14.64
C LEU A 429 -16.44 -8.00 15.32
N ASP A 430 -16.42 -8.41 16.59
CA ASP A 430 -15.20 -8.78 17.31
C ASP A 430 -14.44 -9.88 16.56
N ALA A 431 -15.16 -10.94 16.20
CA ALA A 431 -14.61 -12.09 15.51
C ALA A 431 -14.04 -11.74 14.12
N LEU A 432 -14.57 -10.69 13.49
CA LEU A 432 -14.09 -10.16 12.21
C LEU A 432 -12.84 -9.28 12.35
N VAL A 433 -12.82 -8.39 13.34
CA VAL A 433 -11.84 -7.30 13.43
C VAL A 433 -10.55 -7.71 14.12
N GLU A 434 -10.65 -8.42 15.26
CA GLU A 434 -9.50 -8.83 16.08
C GLU A 434 -8.39 -9.53 15.27
N PRO A 435 -8.70 -10.45 14.32
CA PRO A 435 -7.68 -11.14 13.54
C PRO A 435 -6.73 -10.24 12.74
N PHE A 436 -7.13 -9.00 12.45
CA PHE A 436 -6.34 -8.06 11.64
C PHE A 436 -5.64 -6.99 12.47
N ILE A 437 -6.09 -6.73 13.70
CA ILE A 437 -5.58 -5.63 14.53
C ILE A 437 -4.86 -6.09 15.79
N ASN A 438 -5.10 -7.33 16.23
CA ASN A 438 -4.52 -7.87 17.45
C ASN A 438 -3.23 -8.63 17.13
N PRO A 439 -2.04 -8.08 17.47
CA PRO A 439 -0.77 -8.73 17.18
C PRO A 439 -0.50 -9.94 18.09
N ASP A 440 -1.23 -10.09 19.20
CA ASP A 440 -1.05 -11.17 20.16
C ASP A 440 -1.77 -12.45 19.74
N PHE A 441 -2.72 -12.36 18.79
CA PHE A 441 -3.38 -13.55 18.26
C PHE A 441 -2.40 -14.42 17.49
N SER A 442 -2.36 -15.70 17.84
CA SER A 442 -1.78 -16.73 17.01
C SER A 442 -2.57 -16.89 15.71
N LEU A 443 -1.92 -17.41 14.65
CA LEU A 443 -2.60 -17.71 13.40
C LEU A 443 -3.83 -18.63 13.59
N SER A 444 -3.78 -19.56 14.55
CA SER A 444 -4.90 -20.44 14.85
C SER A 444 -6.09 -19.66 15.42
N GLU A 445 -5.84 -18.74 16.35
CA GLU A 445 -6.88 -17.88 16.93
C GLU A 445 -7.48 -16.95 15.87
N GLN A 446 -6.63 -16.36 15.01
CA GLN A 446 -7.08 -15.55 13.88
C GLN A 446 -8.05 -16.33 12.98
N ILE A 447 -7.69 -17.55 12.57
CA ILE A 447 -8.54 -18.38 11.71
C ILE A 447 -9.83 -18.82 12.42
N ILE A 448 -9.76 -19.26 13.69
CA ILE A 448 -10.94 -19.64 14.48
C ILE A 448 -11.91 -18.47 14.58
N SER A 449 -11.39 -17.27 14.84
CA SER A 449 -12.17 -16.04 14.92
C SER A 449 -12.83 -15.69 13.58
N LEU A 450 -12.09 -15.73 12.46
CA LEU A 450 -12.67 -15.48 11.13
C LEU A 450 -13.74 -16.52 10.75
N VAL A 451 -13.54 -17.78 11.11
CA VAL A 451 -14.52 -18.86 10.89
C VAL A 451 -15.77 -18.62 11.74
N LYS A 452 -15.62 -18.25 13.02
CA LYS A 452 -16.75 -17.85 13.88
C LYS A 452 -17.55 -16.71 13.25
N PHE A 453 -16.87 -15.67 12.77
CA PHE A 453 -17.52 -14.60 12.02
C PHE A 453 -18.29 -15.13 10.81
N ALA A 454 -17.67 -15.96 9.97
CA ALA A 454 -18.29 -16.48 8.75
C ALA A 454 -19.58 -17.28 9.04
N PHE A 455 -19.60 -18.10 10.08
CA PHE A 455 -20.78 -18.86 10.50
C PHE A 455 -21.90 -17.96 11.02
N ILE A 456 -21.58 -16.98 11.88
CA ILE A 456 -22.59 -16.04 12.39
C ILE A 456 -23.18 -15.21 11.24
N ALA A 457 -22.33 -14.67 10.36
CA ALA A 457 -22.75 -13.91 9.20
C ALA A 457 -23.62 -14.74 8.25
N CYS A 458 -23.27 -16.02 8.03
CA CYS A 458 -24.08 -16.94 7.23
C CYS A 458 -25.47 -17.18 7.85
N ALA A 459 -25.54 -17.47 9.15
CA ALA A 459 -26.81 -17.68 9.84
C ALA A 459 -27.72 -16.43 9.80
N LEU A 460 -27.15 -15.25 10.01
CA LEU A 460 -27.88 -13.97 9.89
C LEU A 460 -28.35 -13.71 8.46
N PHE A 461 -27.48 -13.95 7.48
CA PHE A 461 -27.80 -13.75 6.07
C PHE A 461 -28.87 -14.74 5.58
N MET A 462 -28.83 -16.00 5.99
CA MET A 462 -29.90 -16.97 5.67
C MET A 462 -31.25 -16.59 6.29
N LYS A 463 -31.24 -15.93 7.44
CA LYS A 463 -32.47 -15.55 8.16
C LYS A 463 -33.08 -14.24 7.64
N HIS A 464 -32.24 -13.29 7.23
CA HIS A 464 -32.64 -11.91 6.97
C HIS A 464 -32.23 -11.38 5.59
N GLU A 465 -31.41 -12.11 4.84
CA GLU A 465 -30.94 -11.77 3.50
C GLU A 465 -30.47 -10.31 3.38
N GLY A 466 -31.06 -9.56 2.45
CA GLY A 466 -30.73 -8.16 2.17
C GLY A 466 -31.03 -7.20 3.33
N ASP A 467 -31.92 -7.56 4.26
CA ASP A 467 -32.24 -6.72 5.43
C ASP A 467 -31.12 -6.77 6.48
N PHE A 468 -30.31 -7.83 6.50
CA PHE A 468 -29.10 -7.89 7.33
C PHE A 468 -27.93 -7.14 6.68
N MET A 469 -27.59 -7.48 5.43
CA MET A 469 -26.57 -6.75 4.67
C MET A 469 -26.70 -6.98 3.16
N PRO A 470 -26.14 -6.09 2.33
CA PRO A 470 -26.15 -6.29 0.89
C PRO A 470 -25.47 -7.59 0.46
N HIS A 471 -26.07 -8.31 -0.49
CA HIS A 471 -25.60 -9.59 -1.01
C HIS A 471 -24.12 -9.58 -1.45
N HIS A 472 -23.71 -8.49 -2.11
CA HIS A 472 -22.32 -8.34 -2.54
C HIS A 472 -21.35 -8.17 -1.37
N LEU A 473 -21.74 -7.46 -0.31
CA LEU A 473 -20.92 -7.31 0.90
C LEU A 473 -20.77 -8.65 1.63
N TYR A 474 -21.86 -9.40 1.77
CA TYR A 474 -21.81 -10.76 2.32
C TYR A 474 -20.86 -11.66 1.52
N SER A 475 -20.99 -11.67 0.19
CA SER A 475 -20.12 -12.43 -0.71
C SER A 475 -18.65 -12.03 -0.56
N ASP A 476 -18.36 -10.72 -0.52
CA ASP A 476 -17.00 -10.18 -0.37
C ASP A 476 -16.37 -10.64 0.96
N LEU A 477 -17.13 -10.59 2.06
CA LEU A 477 -16.69 -11.02 3.39
C LEU A 477 -16.42 -12.52 3.48
N GLN A 478 -17.27 -13.35 2.87
CA GLN A 478 -17.06 -14.81 2.81
C GLN A 478 -15.84 -15.17 1.95
N CYS A 479 -15.62 -14.44 0.85
CA CYS A 479 -14.42 -14.62 0.01
C CYS A 479 -13.14 -14.26 0.77
N MET A 480 -13.14 -13.17 1.54
CA MET A 480 -12.01 -12.76 2.38
C MET A 480 -11.64 -13.84 3.41
N VAL A 481 -12.62 -14.38 4.14
CA VAL A 481 -12.39 -15.47 5.12
C VAL A 481 -11.88 -16.73 4.42
N ARG A 482 -12.50 -17.11 3.29
CA ARG A 482 -12.04 -18.25 2.48
C ARG A 482 -10.60 -18.07 2.05
N THR A 483 -10.22 -16.90 1.52
CA THR A 483 -8.85 -16.63 1.08
C THR A 483 -7.85 -16.71 2.24
N ALA A 484 -8.20 -16.25 3.44
CA ALA A 484 -7.37 -16.43 4.63
C ALA A 484 -7.06 -17.91 4.91
N ILE A 485 -8.10 -18.78 4.88
CA ILE A 485 -7.95 -20.22 5.11
C ILE A 485 -7.12 -20.89 4.01
N PHE A 486 -7.42 -20.56 2.75
CA PHE A 486 -6.68 -21.10 1.60
C PHE A 486 -5.21 -20.68 1.63
N ARG A 487 -4.89 -19.45 2.03
CA ARG A 487 -3.52 -18.96 2.18
C ARG A 487 -2.75 -19.80 3.21
N VAL A 488 -3.36 -20.14 4.35
CA VAL A 488 -2.74 -21.04 5.33
C VAL A 488 -2.45 -22.40 4.72
N ALA A 489 -3.40 -22.98 3.98
CA ALA A 489 -3.22 -24.29 3.36
C ALA A 489 -2.14 -24.29 2.26
N HIS A 490 -2.14 -23.25 1.43
CA HIS A 490 -1.11 -23.00 0.42
C HIS A 490 0.27 -22.89 1.04
N THR A 491 0.43 -22.08 2.10
CA THR A 491 1.70 -21.93 2.82
C THR A 491 2.15 -23.26 3.42
N LYS A 492 1.27 -24.02 4.07
CA LYS A 492 1.59 -25.34 4.63
C LYS A 492 2.06 -26.33 3.56
N ASN A 493 1.45 -26.31 2.38
CA ASN A 493 1.84 -27.16 1.26
C ASN A 493 3.20 -26.76 0.66
N LEU A 494 3.50 -25.46 0.66
CA LEU A 494 4.77 -24.94 0.15
C LEU A 494 5.91 -25.24 1.13
N ASP A 495 5.76 -24.82 2.39
CA ASP A 495 6.70 -25.03 3.48
C ASP A 495 5.99 -24.77 4.83
N PRO A 496 5.77 -25.81 5.66
CA PRO A 496 5.10 -25.68 6.96
C PRO A 496 5.81 -24.74 7.96
N SER A 497 7.09 -24.41 7.75
CA SER A 497 7.85 -23.50 8.62
C SER A 497 7.65 -22.02 8.27
N MET A 498 7.01 -21.73 7.13
CA MET A 498 6.73 -20.35 6.72
C MET A 498 5.67 -19.69 7.59
N LYS A 499 5.89 -18.41 7.89
CA LYS A 499 4.91 -17.56 8.56
C LYS A 499 3.79 -17.17 7.61
N VAL A 500 2.60 -16.95 8.16
CA VAL A 500 1.44 -16.43 7.43
C VAL A 500 1.05 -15.09 8.05
N PHE A 501 0.81 -14.10 7.21
CA PHE A 501 0.43 -12.75 7.63
C PHE A 501 -0.94 -12.40 7.03
N LEU A 502 -2.00 -12.49 7.82
CA LEU A 502 -3.36 -12.18 7.34
C LEU A 502 -3.58 -10.69 7.07
N CYS A 503 -2.78 -9.81 7.69
CA CYS A 503 -2.80 -8.37 7.40
C CYS A 503 -2.31 -8.00 5.99
N LEU A 504 -1.71 -8.97 5.26
CA LEU A 504 -1.32 -8.84 3.86
C LEU A 504 -2.39 -9.42 2.90
N LEU A 505 -3.61 -9.66 3.37
CA LEU A 505 -4.76 -9.98 2.51
C LEU A 505 -5.26 -8.71 1.82
#